data_AF-X1HIZ0-F1
#
_entry.id   AF-X1HIZ0-F1
#
_cell.length_a   1.000
_cell.length_b   1.000
_cell.length_c   1.000
_cell.angle_alpha   90.00
_cell.angle_beta   90.00
_cell.angle_gamma   90.00
#
_symmetry.space_group_name_H-M   'P 1'
#
loop_
_entity.id
_entity.type
_entity.pdbx_description
1 polymer ?
#
loop_
_entity_poly.entity_id
_entity_poly.type
_entity_poly.pdbx_seq_one_letter_code
_entity_poly.pdbx_strand_id
1 'polypeptide(L)' 'MMPSTPAILAETAKWIVKDPAEEDVYWPSKEMKKRAWISDESIYEEAARDPVAFWAERAREGLDWYKEWDEAYKWEPPYF' A
#
# COMPACT_ATOMS: atom_id res chain seq x y z
N MET A 1 -13.33 -39.55 -20.30
CA MET A 1 -13.95 -39.45 -18.96
C MET A 1 -12.93 -38.79 -18.06
N MET A 2 -13.06 -37.49 -17.79
CA MET A 2 -12.15 -36.75 -16.89
C MET A 2 -12.87 -36.53 -15.55
N PRO A 3 -12.16 -36.68 -14.41
CA PRO A 3 -12.77 -36.56 -13.09
C PRO A 3 -13.14 -35.10 -12.77
N SER A 4 -14.37 -34.92 -12.28
CA SER A 4 -14.91 -33.63 -11.80
C SER A 4 -14.22 -33.21 -10.50
N THR A 5 -13.54 -32.06 -10.49
CA THR A 5 -13.01 -31.43 -9.28
C THR A 5 -14.18 -30.94 -8.40
N PRO A 6 -14.17 -31.15 -7.07
CA PRO A 6 -15.22 -30.65 -6.20
C PRO A 6 -15.09 -29.13 -6.03
N ALA A 7 -16.17 -28.40 -6.29
CA ALA A 7 -16.26 -26.97 -6.05
C ALA A 7 -16.24 -26.70 -4.53
N ILE A 8 -15.13 -26.17 -4.02
CA ILE A 8 -15.09 -25.56 -2.69
C ILE A 8 -15.81 -24.21 -2.82
N LEU A 9 -17.06 -24.15 -2.37
CA LEU A 9 -17.79 -22.89 -2.17
C LEU A 9 -17.20 -22.18 -0.94
N ALA A 10 -16.06 -21.51 -1.12
CA ALA A 10 -15.65 -20.47 -0.20
C ALA A 10 -16.66 -19.32 -0.37
N GLU A 11 -17.35 -18.92 0.70
CA GLU A 11 -18.08 -17.65 0.71
C GLU A 11 -17.13 -16.56 0.18
N THR A 12 -17.51 -15.96 -0.95
CA THR A 12 -16.67 -14.98 -1.62
C THR A 12 -16.55 -13.77 -0.70
N ALA A 13 -15.41 -13.63 -0.02
CA ALA A 13 -15.15 -12.50 0.84
C ALA A 13 -15.41 -11.20 0.08
N LYS A 14 -16.28 -10.34 0.64
CA LYS A 14 -16.59 -9.05 0.04
C LYS A 14 -15.43 -8.10 0.33
N TRP A 15 -14.61 -7.84 -0.69
CA TRP A 15 -13.38 -7.03 -0.57
C TRP A 15 -13.64 -5.53 -0.49
N ILE A 16 -14.79 -5.08 -0.99
CA ILE A 16 -15.10 -3.66 -1.20
C ILE A 16 -16.45 -3.31 -0.55
N VAL A 17 -16.52 -2.17 0.11
CA VAL A 17 -17.72 -1.60 0.75
C VAL A 17 -18.01 -0.24 0.11
N LYS A 18 -19.25 0.00 -0.33
CA LYS A 18 -19.64 1.31 -0.86
C LYS A 18 -19.76 2.33 0.28
N ASP A 19 -19.35 3.56 0.03
CA ASP A 19 -19.58 4.65 0.97
C ASP A 19 -21.09 4.94 1.11
N PRO A 20 -21.58 5.22 2.33
CA PRO A 20 -22.99 5.53 2.56
C PRO A 20 -23.38 6.98 2.20
N ALA A 21 -22.43 7.90 2.07
CA ALA A 21 -22.67 9.33 1.85
C ALA A 21 -22.40 9.77 0.41
N GLU A 22 -21.35 9.23 -0.23
CA GLU A 22 -20.89 9.62 -1.55
C GLU A 22 -21.18 8.53 -2.59
N GLU A 23 -21.77 8.91 -3.73
CA GLU A 23 -21.88 8.00 -4.88
C GLU A 23 -20.50 7.76 -5.51
N ASP A 24 -20.27 6.54 -6.00
CA ASP A 24 -19.01 6.10 -6.61
C ASP A 24 -17.74 6.10 -5.72
N VAL A 25 -17.92 6.12 -4.39
CA VAL A 25 -16.82 5.90 -3.43
C VAL A 25 -16.85 4.46 -2.89
N TYR A 26 -15.67 3.82 -2.88
CA TYR A 26 -15.48 2.41 -2.57
C TYR A 26 -14.33 2.19 -1.59
N TRP A 27 -14.64 1.72 -0.38
CA TRP A 27 -13.69 1.47 0.69
C TRP A 27 -13.23 0.01 0.75
N PRO A 28 -11.97 -0.26 1.17
CA PRO A 28 -11.54 -1.60 1.49
C PRO A 28 -12.34 -2.14 2.68
N SER A 29 -12.85 -3.36 2.57
CA SER A 29 -13.56 -4.02 3.66
C SER A 29 -12.61 -4.34 4.83
N LYS A 30 -13.17 -4.66 6.00
CA LYS A 30 -12.37 -5.09 7.17
C LYS A 30 -11.52 -6.32 6.86
N GLU A 31 -12.06 -7.27 6.09
CA GLU A 31 -11.33 -8.47 5.66
C GLU A 31 -10.20 -8.13 4.67
N MET A 32 -10.39 -7.10 3.83
CA MET A 32 -9.31 -6.58 2.99
C MET A 32 -8.20 -5.92 3.83
N LYS A 33 -8.57 -5.04 4.78
CA LYS A 33 -7.60 -4.35 5.65
C LYS A 33 -6.73 -5.33 6.46
N LYS A 34 -7.30 -6.44 6.97
CA LYS A 34 -6.55 -7.48 7.70
C LYS A 34 -5.45 -8.16 6.88
N ARG A 35 -5.56 -8.17 5.55
CA ARG A 35 -4.57 -8.76 4.64
C ARG A 35 -3.60 -7.74 4.05
N ALA A 36 -3.84 -6.46 4.32
CA ALA A 36 -2.96 -5.41 3.81
C ALA A 36 -1.60 -5.50 4.52
N TRP A 37 -0.54 -5.28 3.75
CA TRP A 37 0.83 -5.17 4.28
C TRP A 37 0.95 -4.03 5.30
N ILE A 38 0.16 -2.98 5.10
CA ILE A 38 0.06 -1.81 5.95
C ILE A 38 -1.42 -1.51 6.13
N SER A 39 -1.88 -1.50 7.38
CA SER A 39 -3.28 -1.23 7.74
C SER A 39 -3.44 -0.13 8.79
N ASP A 40 -2.32 0.31 9.37
CA ASP A 40 -2.28 1.43 10.30
C ASP A 40 -2.14 2.74 9.52
N GLU A 41 -3.00 3.70 9.81
CA GLU A 41 -3.05 5.00 9.13
C GLU A 41 -2.00 5.99 9.69
N SER A 42 -1.36 5.70 10.83
CA SER A 42 -0.29 6.53 11.42
C SER A 42 0.92 6.67 10.49
N ILE A 43 1.07 5.75 9.53
CA ILE A 43 2.15 5.81 8.53
C ILE A 43 2.12 7.11 7.73
N TYR A 44 0.94 7.71 7.51
CA TYR A 44 0.82 8.97 6.79
C TYR A 44 1.35 10.14 7.63
N GLU A 45 1.11 10.13 8.94
CA GLU A 45 1.64 11.14 9.85
C GLU A 45 3.16 11.01 9.99
N GLU A 46 3.68 9.79 10.03
CA GLU A 46 5.11 9.51 10.00
C GLU A 46 5.75 10.02 8.71
N ALA A 47 5.16 9.69 7.55
CA ALA A 47 5.63 10.15 6.24
C ALA A 47 5.62 11.67 6.12
N ALA A 48 4.60 12.32 6.67
CA ALA A 48 4.47 13.78 6.62
C ALA A 48 5.48 14.50 7.53
N ARG A 49 5.91 13.86 8.63
CA ARG A 49 6.84 14.46 9.59
C ARG A 49 8.23 14.67 8.99
N ASP A 50 8.73 13.69 8.25
CA ASP A 50 9.97 13.80 7.48
C ASP A 50 9.89 12.90 6.23
N PRO A 51 9.40 13.43 5.09
CA PRO A 51 9.22 12.65 3.88
C PRO A 51 10.53 12.08 3.33
N VAL A 52 11.63 12.82 3.47
CA VAL A 52 12.93 12.40 2.92
C VAL A 52 13.49 11.24 3.73
N ALA A 53 13.47 11.34 5.06
CA ALA A 53 13.91 10.24 5.92
C ALA A 53 13.02 9.00 5.77
N PHE A 54 11.70 9.19 5.72
CA PHE A 54 10.71 8.11 5.55
C PHE A 54 10.98 7.26 4.31
N TRP A 55 11.22 7.91 3.17
CA TRP A 55 11.49 7.22 1.91
C TRP A 55 12.92 6.67 1.86
N ALA A 56 13.90 7.37 2.44
CA ALA A 56 15.28 6.89 2.53
C ALA A 56 15.37 5.57 3.33
N GLU A 57 14.68 5.46 4.46
CA GLU A 57 14.63 4.24 5.27
C GLU A 57 14.02 3.08 4.48
N ARG A 58 12.85 3.29 3.88
CA ARG A 58 12.17 2.26 3.06
C ARG A 58 13.00 1.81 1.87
N ALA A 59 13.73 2.71 1.24
CA ALA A 59 14.64 2.37 0.15
C ALA A 59 15.83 1.53 0.63
N ARG A 60 16.36 1.74 1.83
CA ARG A 60 17.43 0.90 2.40
C ARG A 60 16.95 -0.50 2.73
N GLU A 61 15.73 -0.63 3.23
CA GLU A 61 15.17 -1.94 3.64
C GLU A 61 14.61 -2.74 2.46
N GLY A 62 13.96 -2.07 1.51
CA GLY A 62 13.19 -2.73 0.45
C GLY A 62 13.99 -3.08 -0.81
N LEU A 63 15.24 -2.64 -0.91
CA LEU A 63 16.06 -2.79 -2.12
C LEU A 63 17.47 -3.24 -1.75
N ASP A 64 18.06 -4.10 -2.58
CA ASP A 64 19.46 -4.50 -2.46
C ASP A 64 20.37 -3.51 -3.18
N TRP A 65 21.18 -2.78 -2.42
CA TRP A 65 22.09 -1.77 -2.95
C TRP A 65 23.51 -2.31 -3.11
N TYR A 66 24.10 -2.05 -4.28
CA TYR A 66 25.54 -2.24 -4.47
C TYR A 66 26.35 -1.15 -3.72
N LYS A 67 25.84 0.10 -3.74
CA LYS A 67 26.33 1.23 -2.96
C LYS A 67 25.14 2.15 -2.65
N GLU A 68 25.04 2.61 -1.41
CA GLU A 68 24.04 3.62 -1.01
C GLU A 68 24.34 5.01 -1.59
N TRP A 69 23.30 5.84 -1.61
CA TRP A 69 23.35 7.24 -2.04
C TRP A 69 23.99 8.14 -0.98
N ASP A 70 24.59 9.25 -1.41
CA ASP A 70 25.13 10.28 -0.52
C ASP A 70 24.07 11.31 -0.12
N GLU A 71 23.07 11.57 -0.98
CA GLU A 71 21.95 12.49 -0.74
C GLU A 71 20.62 11.83 -1.16
N ALA A 72 19.65 11.77 -0.24
CA ALA A 72 18.40 11.01 -0.44
C ALA A 72 17.38 11.72 -1.34
N TYR A 73 17.39 13.05 -1.33
CA TYR A 73 16.50 13.87 -2.16
C TYR A 73 17.09 15.25 -2.36
N LYS A 74 17.07 15.71 -3.62
CA LYS A 74 17.48 17.06 -4.00
C LYS A 74 16.50 17.59 -5.03
N TRP A 75 15.93 18.77 -4.78
CA TRP A 75 15.02 19.45 -5.70
C TRP A 75 15.70 20.66 -6.34
N GLU A 76 15.99 20.58 -7.63
CA GLU A 76 16.58 21.67 -8.43
C GLU A 76 15.76 21.91 -9.70
N PRO A 77 14.63 22.63 -9.60
CA PRO A 77 13.85 22.97 -10.79
C PRO A 77 14.63 23.98 -11.65
N PRO A 78 14.65 23.82 -12.99
CA PRO A 78 15.23 24.84 -13.85
C PRO A 78 14.36 26.11 -13.80
N TYR A 79 15.03 27.27 -13.72
CA TYR A 79 14.52 28.65 -13.65
C TYR A 79 13.10 28.89 -14.20
N PHE A 80 12.30 29.66 -13.44
CA PHE A 80 11.00 30.21 -13.86
C PHE A 80 11.14 31.28 -14.95
#